data_AF-A0A5J6WTD4-F1
#
_entry.id   AF-A0A5J6WTD4-F1
#
_cell.length_a   1.000
_cell.length_b   1.000
_cell.length_c   1.000
_cell.angle_alpha   90.00
_cell.angle_beta   90.00
_cell.angle_gamma   90.00
#
_symmetry.space_group_name_H-M   'P 1'
#
loop_
_entity.id
_entity.type
_entity.pdbx_description
1 polymer ?
#
loop_
_entity_poly.entity_id
_entity_poly.type
_entity_poly.pdbx_seq_one_letter_code
_entity_poly.pdbx_strand_id
1 'polypeptide(L)'
;MSLLLDNPNGGSMITEEHAQILKMLADGSLADGVDESPEFNIDAFAELLSAGLAEAKDASADTGRCYLSPKITLEGRQAMIDYHEQKKGWWQKLTGWKQVYRELVILVGLVAAAVSIWVAIK
;
A
#
# COMPACT_ATOMS: atom_id res chain seq x y z
N MET A 1 -1.84 1.06 -25.85
CA MET A 1 -3.08 0.41 -25.36
C MET A 1 -2.89 0.24 -23.87
N SER A 2 -3.34 1.24 -23.10
CA SER A 2 -3.08 1.37 -21.67
C SER A 2 -3.95 0.40 -20.89
N LEU A 3 -3.33 -0.66 -20.34
CA LEU A 3 -4.00 -1.65 -19.49
C LEU A 3 -4.22 -1.18 -18.04
N LEU A 4 -4.07 0.11 -17.76
CA LEU A 4 -4.24 0.70 -16.43
C LEU A 4 -5.63 1.32 -16.19
N LEU A 5 -6.54 1.24 -17.15
CA LEU A 5 -7.89 1.80 -17.02
C LEU A 5 -8.94 0.74 -17.33
N ASP A 6 -9.34 0.03 -16.27
CA ASP A 6 -10.74 -0.30 -15.93
C ASP A 6 -10.79 -1.63 -15.14
N ASN A 7 -10.79 -1.52 -13.80
CA ASN A 7 -11.10 -2.64 -12.92
C ASN A 7 -12.31 -2.23 -12.05
N PRO A 8 -13.43 -2.98 -12.09
CA PRO A 8 -14.67 -2.63 -11.39
C PRO A 8 -14.58 -2.64 -9.85
N ASN A 9 -13.41 -2.95 -9.27
CA ASN A 9 -13.19 -3.00 -7.82
C ASN A 9 -12.43 -1.80 -7.22
N GLY A 10 -12.15 -0.74 -7.99
CA GLY A 10 -11.82 0.58 -7.45
C GLY A 10 -10.54 0.70 -6.60
N GLY A 11 -9.52 -0.13 -6.86
CA GLY A 11 -8.18 0.02 -6.27
C GLY A 11 -7.17 0.44 -7.34
N SER A 12 -6.44 1.53 -7.09
CA SER A 12 -5.28 1.92 -7.92
C SER A 12 -4.30 0.74 -8.03
N MET A 13 -3.84 0.37 -9.23
CA MET A 13 -2.92 -0.76 -9.50
C MET A 13 -1.49 -0.54 -8.96
N ILE A 14 -1.33 0.26 -7.90
CA ILE A 14 -0.07 0.40 -7.17
C ILE A 14 -0.02 -0.67 -6.09
N THR A 15 0.90 -1.61 -6.25
CA THR A 15 1.21 -2.64 -5.27
C THR A 15 2.07 -2.06 -4.14
N GLU A 16 2.28 -2.83 -3.09
CA GLU A 16 3.19 -2.42 -2.01
C GLU A 16 4.63 -2.23 -2.50
N GLU A 17 5.07 -3.04 -3.47
CA GLU A 17 6.37 -2.91 -4.12
C GLU A 17 6.46 -1.60 -4.92
N HIS A 18 5.45 -1.27 -5.71
CA HIS A 18 5.39 0.00 -6.46
C HIS A 18 5.49 1.21 -5.52
N ALA A 19 4.74 1.20 -4.42
CA ALA A 19 4.78 2.28 -3.43
C ALA A 19 6.15 2.39 -2.74
N GLN A 20 6.80 1.25 -2.47
CA GLN A 20 8.13 1.23 -1.87
C GLN A 20 9.19 1.79 -2.81
N ILE A 21 9.15 1.44 -4.10
CA ILE A 21 10.05 1.98 -5.12
C ILE A 21 9.83 3.47 -5.30
N LEU A 22 8.58 3.94 -5.41
CA LEU A 22 8.26 5.37 -5.46
C LEU A 22 8.80 6.13 -4.24
N LYS A 23 8.71 5.53 -3.05
CA LYS A 23 9.30 6.11 -1.83
C LYS A 23 10.82 6.21 -1.91
N MET A 24 11.51 5.16 -2.36
CA MET A 24 12.98 5.19 -2.52
C MET A 24 13.42 6.25 -3.54
N LEU A 25 12.64 6.46 -4.61
CA LEU A 25 12.86 7.54 -5.58
C LEU A 25 12.64 8.93 -4.99
N ALA A 26 11.61 9.08 -4.15
CA ALA A 26 11.31 10.34 -3.47
C ALA A 26 12.39 10.71 -2.43
N ASP A 27 12.91 9.71 -1.74
CA ASP A 27 13.98 9.84 -0.73
C ASP A 27 15.37 9.99 -1.36
N GLY A 28 15.50 9.80 -2.68
CA GLY A 28 16.75 9.91 -3.43
C GLY A 28 17.70 8.72 -3.27
N SER A 29 17.23 7.62 -2.67
CA SER A 29 18.05 6.42 -2.41
C SER A 29 18.51 5.70 -3.68
N LEU A 30 17.88 5.99 -4.82
CA LEU A 30 18.20 5.38 -6.11
C LEU A 30 18.87 6.37 -7.09
N ALA A 31 19.35 7.53 -6.62
CA ALA A 31 19.79 8.63 -7.49
C ALA A 31 20.87 8.26 -8.53
N ASP A 32 21.74 7.30 -8.21
CA ASP A 32 22.86 6.91 -9.08
C ASP A 32 22.42 5.96 -10.21
N GLY A 33 21.47 5.05 -9.93
CA GLY A 33 20.97 4.09 -10.90
C GLY A 33 20.25 2.92 -10.24
N VAL A 34 19.62 2.12 -11.09
CA VAL A 34 18.89 0.91 -10.73
C VAL A 34 19.31 -0.20 -11.67
N ASP A 35 19.74 -1.32 -11.12
CA ASP A 35 20.09 -2.53 -11.86
C ASP A 35 19.24 -3.73 -11.42
N GLU A 36 19.34 -4.80 -12.18
CA GLU A 36 18.71 -6.07 -11.86
C GLU A 36 19.46 -6.70 -10.67
N SER A 37 18.89 -6.58 -9.48
CA SER A 37 19.43 -7.16 -8.26
C SER A 37 18.35 -7.99 -7.55
N PRO A 38 18.72 -9.02 -6.78
CA PRO A 38 17.75 -9.81 -6.02
C PRO A 38 17.04 -9.00 -4.93
N GLU A 39 17.56 -7.84 -4.57
CA GLU A 39 17.01 -6.93 -3.56
C GLU A 39 16.08 -5.86 -4.19
N PHE A 40 16.08 -5.71 -5.51
CA PHE A 40 15.31 -4.71 -6.22
C PHE A 40 14.55 -5.31 -7.42
N ASN A 41 13.22 -5.20 -7.38
CA ASN A 41 12.37 -5.66 -8.48
C ASN A 41 12.38 -4.65 -9.64
N ILE A 42 13.24 -4.92 -10.63
CA ILE A 42 13.38 -4.05 -11.81
C ILE A 42 12.15 -4.08 -12.73
N ASP A 43 11.38 -5.17 -12.72
CA ASP A 43 10.11 -5.25 -13.46
C ASP A 43 9.08 -4.27 -12.90
N ALA A 44 8.94 -4.21 -11.58
CA ALA A 44 8.07 -3.25 -10.90
C ALA A 44 8.49 -1.79 -11.19
N PHE A 45 9.79 -1.52 -11.33
CA PHE A 45 10.27 -0.20 -11.73
C PHE A 45 9.97 0.10 -13.21
N ALA A 46 10.13 -0.87 -14.10
CA ALA A 46 9.79 -0.73 -15.52
C ALA A 46 8.29 -0.45 -15.72
N GLU A 47 7.43 -1.08 -14.92
CA GLU A 47 5.99 -0.79 -14.90
C GLU A 47 5.70 0.66 -14.50
N LEU A 48 6.33 1.15 -13.42
CA LEU A 48 6.22 2.56 -12.99
C LEU A 48 6.70 3.55 -14.05
N LEU A 49 7.77 3.22 -14.76
CA LEU A 49 8.30 3.98 -15.91
C LEU A 49 7.28 4.01 -17.05
N SER A 50 6.73 2.85 -17.42
CA SER A 50 5.73 2.73 -18.50
C SER A 50 4.43 3.47 -18.18
N ALA A 51 4.10 3.59 -16.89
CA ALA A 51 2.94 4.30 -16.38
C ALA A 51 3.15 5.81 -16.24
N GLY A 52 4.37 6.34 -16.48
CA GLY A 52 4.69 7.76 -16.31
C GLY A 52 4.83 8.20 -14.84
N LEU A 53 4.88 7.25 -13.90
CA LEU A 53 5.01 7.52 -12.47
C LEU A 53 6.49 7.69 -12.05
N ALA A 54 7.41 7.19 -12.86
CA ALA A 54 8.85 7.38 -12.72
C ALA A 54 9.49 7.75 -14.06
N GLU A 55 10.60 8.47 -13.99
CA GLU A 55 11.44 8.83 -15.13
C GLU A 55 12.85 8.30 -14.89
N ALA A 56 13.47 7.73 -15.93
CA ALA A 56 14.88 7.36 -15.90
C ALA A 56 15.45 7.33 -17.32
N LYS A 57 16.78 7.29 -17.42
CA LYS A 57 17.46 7.03 -18.69
C LYS A 57 17.67 5.53 -18.82
N ASP A 58 17.15 4.96 -19.90
CA ASP A 58 17.42 3.57 -20.22
C ASP A 58 18.90 3.40 -20.60
N ALA A 59 19.60 2.58 -19.84
CA ALA A 59 20.99 2.18 -20.07
C ALA A 59 21.09 0.65 -20.17
N SER A 60 19.97 -0.02 -20.47
CA SER A 60 19.90 -1.46 -20.63
C SER A 60 20.77 -1.91 -21.81
N ALA A 61 21.41 -3.06 -21.64
CA ALA A 61 22.24 -3.70 -22.65
C ALA A 61 21.74 -5.13 -22.88
N ASP A 62 22.26 -5.82 -23.90
CA ASP A 62 21.88 -7.21 -24.22
C ASP A 62 22.07 -8.19 -23.05
N THR A 63 22.90 -7.82 -22.07
CA THR A 63 23.23 -8.64 -20.91
C THR A 63 22.48 -8.29 -19.63
N GLY A 64 21.61 -7.27 -19.63
CA GLY A 64 20.87 -6.89 -18.43
C GLY A 64 20.15 -5.54 -18.51
N ARG A 65 19.15 -5.38 -17.63
CA ARG A 65 18.36 -4.15 -17.51
C ARG A 65 18.99 -3.18 -16.54
N CYS A 66 19.13 -1.92 -16.95
CA CYS A 66 19.73 -0.87 -16.13
C CYS A 66 19.12 0.48 -16.45
N TYR A 67 18.79 1.25 -15.41
CA TYR A 67 18.20 2.57 -15.52
C TYR A 67 19.02 3.59 -14.74
N LEU A 68 19.40 4.69 -15.39
CA LEU A 68 20.24 5.73 -14.82
C LEU A 68 19.44 6.97 -14.42
N SER A 69 19.89 7.62 -13.35
CA SER A 69 19.29 8.86 -12.83
C SER A 69 17.77 8.76 -12.65
N PRO A 70 17.27 7.73 -11.94
CA PRO A 70 15.85 7.53 -11.78
C PRO A 70 15.27 8.65 -10.89
N LYS A 71 14.09 9.13 -11.25
CA LYS A 71 13.38 10.22 -10.57
C LYS A 71 11.90 9.91 -10.50
N ILE A 72 11.29 10.32 -9.40
CA ILE A 72 9.84 10.29 -9.26
C ILE A 72 9.20 11.47 -10.00
N THR A 73 8.14 11.21 -10.75
CA THR A 73 7.36 12.26 -11.42
C THR A 73 6.37 12.91 -10.44
N LEU A 74 5.73 14.01 -10.87
CA LEU A 74 4.65 14.61 -10.09
C LEU A 74 3.49 13.62 -9.90
N GLU A 75 3.13 12.91 -10.97
CA GLU A 75 2.07 11.89 -10.96
C GLU A 75 2.45 10.71 -10.05
N GLY A 76 3.72 10.28 -10.08
CA GLY A 76 4.23 9.27 -9.15
C GLY A 76 4.10 9.65 -7.69
N ARG A 77 4.38 10.91 -7.33
CA ARG A 77 4.16 11.40 -5.96
C ARG A 77 2.70 11.37 -5.57
N GLN A 78 1.82 11.83 -6.46
CA GLN A 78 0.38 11.82 -6.18
C GLN A 78 -0.11 10.39 -5.99
N ALA A 79 0.30 9.47 -6.85
CA ALA A 79 -0.10 8.07 -6.76
C ALA A 79 0.42 7.38 -5.48
N MET A 80 1.62 7.74 -5.02
CA MET A 80 2.15 7.30 -3.72
C MET A 80 1.32 7.83 -2.54
N ILE A 81 0.91 9.10 -2.58
CA ILE A 81 0.04 9.71 -1.56
C ILE A 81 -1.32 9.01 -1.52
N ASP A 82 -1.95 8.85 -2.69
CA ASP A 82 -3.26 8.22 -2.84
C ASP A 82 -3.25 6.77 -2.31
N TYR A 83 -2.18 6.02 -2.58
CA TYR A 83 -1.98 4.67 -2.04
C TYR A 83 -1.93 4.67 -0.49
N HIS A 84 -1.20 5.60 0.11
CA HIS A 84 -1.10 5.71 1.56
C HIS A 84 -2.42 6.12 2.23
N GLU A 85 -3.18 7.01 1.60
CA GLU A 85 -4.49 7.44 2.10
C GLU A 85 -5.51 6.30 2.06
N GLN A 86 -5.54 5.53 0.96
CA GLN A 86 -6.41 4.35 0.84
C GLN A 86 -6.08 3.29 1.90
N LYS A 87 -4.79 3.01 2.12
CA LYS A 87 -4.35 2.04 3.14
C LYS A 87 -4.77 2.50 4.54
N LYS A 88 -4.57 3.77 4.91
CA LYS A 88 -5.01 4.32 6.20
C LYS A 88 -6.53 4.22 6.39
N GLY A 89 -7.32 4.55 5.38
CA GLY A 89 -8.78 4.48 5.43
C GLY A 89 -9.30 3.05 5.66
N TRP A 90 -8.68 2.06 5.02
CA TRP A 90 -9.02 0.65 5.23
C TRP A 90 -8.71 0.18 6.66
N TRP A 91 -7.53 0.52 7.19
CA TRP A 91 -7.16 0.19 8.57
C TRP A 91 -8.07 0.88 9.61
N GLN A 92 -8.51 2.11 9.36
CA GLN A 92 -9.46 2.80 10.23
C GLN A 92 -10.85 2.16 10.21
N LYS A 93 -11.34 1.73 9.03
CA LYS A 93 -12.59 0.96 8.94
C LYS A 93 -12.52 -0.38 9.68
N LEU A 94 -11.39 -1.08 9.60
CA LEU A 94 -11.19 -2.35 10.30
C LEU A 94 -11.11 -2.18 11.83
N THR A 95 -10.43 -1.13 12.31
CA THR A 95 -10.26 -0.87 13.74
C THR A 95 -11.48 -0.24 14.42
N GLY A 96 -12.40 0.37 13.66
CA GLY A 96 -13.68 0.88 14.17
C GLY A 96 -14.57 -0.20 14.83
N TRP A 97 -14.34 -1.48 14.54
CA TRP A 97 -15.04 -2.60 15.17
C TRP A 97 -14.65 -2.80 16.64
N LYS A 98 -13.49 -2.29 17.10
CA LYS A 98 -13.06 -2.42 18.50
C LYS A 98 -13.97 -1.66 19.47
N GLN A 99 -14.59 -0.58 19.01
CA GLN A 99 -15.48 0.24 19.85
C GLN A 99 -16.82 -0.47 20.09
N VAL A 100 -17.32 -1.18 19.07
CA VAL A 100 -18.53 -2.01 19.19
C VAL A 100 -18.30 -3.23 20.10
N TYR A 101 -17.13 -3.86 20.01
CA TYR A 101 -16.76 -4.98 20.90
C TYR A 101 -16.70 -4.58 22.37
N ARG A 102 -16.20 -3.38 22.69
CA ARG A 102 -16.13 -2.91 24.08
C ARG A 102 -17.52 -2.79 24.71
N GLU A 103 -18.50 -2.24 23.98
CA GLU A 103 -19.89 -2.12 24.46
C GLU A 103 -20.57 -3.49 24.62
N LEU A 104 -20.37 -4.40 23.66
CA LEU A 104 -20.93 -5.76 23.73
C LEU A 104 -20.39 -6.56 24.92
N VAL A 105 -19.09 -6.47 25.22
CA VAL A 105 -18.48 -7.18 26.36
C VAL A 105 -19.05 -6.69 27.69
N ILE A 106 -19.29 -5.38 27.83
CA ILE A 106 -19.90 -4.81 29.04
C ILE A 106 -21.36 -5.31 29.21
N LEU A 107 -22.15 -5.29 28.14
CA LEU A 107 -23.54 -5.76 28.17
C LEU A 107 -23.64 -7.25 28.51
N VAL A 108 -22.83 -8.10 27.88
CA VAL A 108 -22.80 -9.54 28.16
C VAL A 108 -22.37 -9.81 29.61
N GLY A 109 -21.38 -9.08 30.12
CA GLY A 109 -20.95 -9.18 31.52
C GLY A 109 -22.05 -8.83 32.51
N LEU A 110 -22.82 -7.76 32.26
CA LEU A 110 -23.94 -7.36 33.11
C LEU A 110 -25.07 -8.40 33.10
N VAL A 111 -25.41 -8.95 31.94
CA VAL A 111 -26.43 -10.00 31.82
C VAL A 111 -26.00 -11.26 32.58
N ALA A 112 -24.74 -11.68 32.44
CA ALA A 112 -24.21 -12.84 33.16
C ALA A 112 -24.25 -12.63 34.68
N ALA A 113 -23.89 -11.45 35.18
CA ALA A 113 -23.97 -11.11 36.60
C ALA A 113 -25.41 -11.16 37.13
N ALA A 114 -26.39 -10.62 36.37
CA ALA A 114 -27.81 -10.65 36.76
C ALA A 114 -28.36 -12.09 36.81
N VAL A 115 -28.00 -12.94 35.85
CA VAL A 115 -28.36 -14.37 35.85
C VAL A 115 -27.77 -15.08 37.07
N SER A 116 -26.51 -14.78 37.42
CA SER A 116 -25.82 -15.36 38.58
C SER A 116 -26.54 -15.03 39.89
N ILE A 117 -26.97 -13.77 40.05
CA ILE A 117 -27.72 -13.31 41.22
C ILE A 117 -29.09 -13.98 41.30
N TRP A 118 -29.81 -14.11 40.18
CA TRP A 118 -31.13 -14.76 40.16
C TRP A 118 -31.05 -16.24 40.51
N VAL A 119 -30.04 -16.96 40.00
CA VAL A 119 -29.79 -18.37 40.34
C VAL A 119 -29.45 -18.54 41.82
N ALA A 120 -28.73 -17.59 42.44
CA ALA A 120 -28.38 -17.68 43.86
C ALA A 120 -29.54 -17.37 44.82
N ILE A 121 -30.56 -16.63 44.37
CA ILE A 121 -31.75 -16.29 45.17
C ILE A 121 -32.80 -17.41 45.13
N LYS A 122 -32.73 -18.30 44.14
CA LYS A 122 -33.68 -19.40 43.94
C LYS A 122 -33.20 -20.70 44.56
#